data_AF-A0A7S2NED8-F1
#
_entry.id   AF-A0A7S2NED8-F1
#
_cell.length_a   1.000
_cell.length_b   1.000
_cell.length_c   1.000
_cell.angle_alpha   90.00
_cell.angle_beta   90.00
_cell.angle_gamma   90.00
#
_symmetry.space_group_name_H-M   'P 1'
#
loop_
_entity.id
_entity.type
_entity.pdbx_description
1 polymer ?
#
loop_
_entity_poly.entity_id
_entity_poly.type
_entity_poly.pdbx_seq_one_letter_code
_entity_poly.pdbx_strand_id
1 'polypeptide(L)'
;ASGAMSWMSPCMATSVLVGLGLDYDIFYSERVIEEWQRGHSERVAAVRALSATANTISVAGLIMVVAFVALLLCTMPSLNEIAFMLIVGIIIDCVVATKIIIPCMMAILGKANFWPRKRPLEC
;
A
#
# COMPACT_ATOMS: atom_id res chain seq x y z
N ALA A 1 6.34 -34.61 13.53
CA ALA A 1 6.62 -34.15 12.16
C ALA A 1 5.30 -33.99 11.43
N SER A 2 4.80 -32.77 11.33
CA SER A 2 3.84 -32.39 10.30
C SER A 2 4.39 -31.12 9.68
N GLY A 3 5.26 -31.29 8.68
CA GLY A 3 5.74 -30.18 7.83
C GLY A 3 4.66 -29.71 6.84
N ALA A 4 3.38 -29.78 7.26
CA ALA A 4 2.26 -29.33 6.47
C ALA A 4 1.90 -27.92 6.93
N MET A 5 2.05 -26.95 6.04
CA MET A 5 1.63 -25.57 6.25
C MET A 5 0.15 -25.57 6.64
N SER A 6 -0.21 -24.85 7.69
CA SER A 6 -1.62 -24.74 8.09
C SER A 6 -2.40 -24.08 6.96
N TRP A 7 -3.48 -24.71 6.51
CA TRP A 7 -4.29 -24.20 5.39
C TRP A 7 -4.93 -22.83 5.69
N MET A 8 -5.07 -22.47 6.98
CA MET A 8 -5.54 -21.15 7.41
C MET A 8 -4.46 -20.06 7.30
N SER A 9 -3.18 -20.41 7.37
CA SER A 9 -2.07 -19.45 7.32
C SER A 9 -2.09 -18.57 6.06
N PRO A 10 -2.13 -19.12 4.82
CA PRO A 10 -2.16 -18.30 3.62
C PRO A 10 -3.47 -17.51 3.47
N CYS A 11 -4.60 -18.06 3.89
CA CYS A 11 -5.89 -17.35 3.83
C CYS A 11 -5.87 -16.10 4.73
N MET A 12 -5.37 -16.22 5.96
CA MET A 12 -5.22 -15.08 6.86
C MET A 12 -4.19 -14.08 6.36
N ALA A 13 -2.99 -14.54 5.98
CA ALA A 13 -1.93 -13.67 5.52
C ALA A 13 -2.37 -12.86 4.28
N THR A 14 -3.02 -13.51 3.30
CA THR A 14 -3.52 -12.84 2.10
C THR A 14 -4.59 -11.80 2.44
N SER A 15 -5.55 -12.15 3.31
CA SER A 15 -6.63 -11.24 3.70
C SER A 15 -6.09 -9.98 4.40
N VAL A 16 -5.11 -10.17 5.29
CA VAL A 16 -4.44 -9.06 5.99
C VAL A 16 -3.60 -8.23 5.02
N LEU A 17 -2.80 -8.86 4.15
CA LEU A 17 -1.98 -8.14 3.17
C LEU A 17 -2.82 -7.32 2.20
N VAL A 18 -3.94 -7.86 1.73
CA VAL A 18 -4.86 -7.11 0.87
C VAL A 18 -5.45 -5.91 1.62
N GLY A 19 -5.90 -6.09 2.86
CA GLY A 19 -6.40 -4.98 3.67
C GLY A 19 -5.36 -3.89 3.88
N LEU A 20 -4.14 -4.27 4.24
CA LEU A 20 -3.05 -3.32 4.49
C LEU A 20 -2.57 -2.61 3.22
N GLY A 21 -2.48 -3.31 2.09
CA GLY A 21 -2.10 -2.71 0.81
C GLY A 21 -3.14 -1.68 0.36
N LEU A 22 -4.43 -1.99 0.51
CA LEU A 22 -5.51 -1.06 0.17
C LEU A 22 -5.47 0.23 1.00
N ASP A 23 -5.10 0.18 2.28
CA ASP A 23 -4.98 1.38 3.12
C ASP A 23 -3.92 2.35 2.58
N TYR A 24 -2.79 1.83 2.06
CA TYR A 24 -1.75 2.66 1.44
C TYR A 24 -2.20 3.22 0.09
N ASP A 25 -2.88 2.41 -0.71
CA ASP A 25 -3.43 2.82 -2.01
C ASP A 25 -4.42 3.96 -1.87
N ILE A 26 -5.32 3.86 -0.88
CA ILE A 26 -6.30 4.90 -0.57
C ILE A 26 -5.58 6.18 -0.13
N PHE A 27 -4.66 6.10 0.82
CA PHE A 27 -3.94 7.29 1.31
C PHE A 27 -3.18 8.04 0.20
N TYR A 28 -2.53 7.30 -0.70
CA TYR A 28 -1.90 7.90 -1.88
C TYR A 28 -2.93 8.54 -2.80
N SER A 29 -3.99 7.82 -3.15
CA SER A 29 -5.02 8.30 -4.08
C SER A 29 -5.72 9.57 -3.60
N GLU A 30 -6.02 9.65 -2.30
CA GLU A 30 -6.59 10.84 -1.67
C GLU A 30 -5.66 12.04 -1.86
N ARG A 31 -4.36 11.83 -1.64
CA ARG A 31 -3.37 12.91 -1.81
C ARG A 31 -3.23 13.38 -3.25
N VAL A 32 -3.31 12.46 -4.22
CA VAL A 32 -3.33 12.83 -5.65
C VAL A 32 -4.54 13.70 -5.95
N ILE A 33 -5.70 13.35 -5.41
CA ILE A 33 -6.93 14.11 -5.64
C ILE A 33 -6.85 15.48 -4.97
N GLU A 34 -6.28 15.60 -3.77
CA GLU A 34 -6.04 16.90 -3.12
C GLU A 34 -5.13 17.81 -3.96
N GLU A 35 -4.02 17.28 -4.49
CA GLU A 35 -3.11 18.07 -5.33
C GLU A 35 -3.76 18.45 -6.67
N TRP A 36 -4.61 17.60 -7.24
CA TRP A 36 -5.40 17.91 -8.43
C TRP A 36 -6.47 18.96 -8.16
N GLN A 37 -7.12 18.92 -7.00
CA GLN A 37 -8.10 19.93 -6.57
C GLN A 37 -7.46 21.31 -6.36
N ARG A 38 -6.16 21.36 -6.06
CA ARG A 38 -5.38 22.61 -5.99
C ARG A 38 -5.06 23.21 -7.37
N GLY A 39 -5.54 22.60 -8.46
CA GLY A 39 -5.38 23.11 -9.82
C GLY A 39 -4.17 22.54 -10.56
N HIS A 40 -3.37 21.67 -9.95
CA HIS A 40 -2.23 21.05 -10.63
C HIS A 40 -2.67 20.12 -11.76
N SER A 41 -1.87 20.05 -12.82
CA SER A 41 -2.07 19.04 -13.86
C SER A 41 -1.93 17.62 -13.30
N GLU A 42 -2.62 16.66 -13.91
CA GLU A 42 -2.75 15.26 -13.45
C GLU A 42 -1.39 14.62 -13.12
N ARG A 43 -0.41 14.80 -14.00
CA ARG A 43 0.96 14.29 -13.80
C ARG A 43 1.68 14.98 -12.65
N VAL A 44 1.53 16.30 -12.52
CA VAL A 44 2.17 17.07 -11.45
C VAL A 44 1.55 16.72 -10.09
N ALA A 45 0.23 16.53 -10.04
CA ALA A 45 -0.47 16.08 -8.85
C ALA A 45 0.02 14.71 -8.38
N ALA A 46 0.17 13.74 -9.30
CA ALA A 46 0.71 12.41 -8.98
C ALA A 46 2.15 12.47 -8.44
N VAL A 47 3.05 13.22 -9.09
CA VAL A 47 4.45 13.34 -8.65
C VAL A 47 4.58 14.04 -7.29
N ARG A 48 3.78 15.09 -7.05
CA ARG A 48 3.76 15.81 -5.77
C ARG A 48 3.18 14.97 -4.66
N ALA A 49 2.08 14.26 -4.93
CA ALA A 49 1.49 13.32 -3.98
C ALA A 49 2.51 12.24 -3.59
N LEU A 50 3.19 11.63 -4.57
CA LEU A 50 4.23 10.64 -4.31
C LEU A 50 5.35 11.19 -3.44
N SER A 51 5.88 12.36 -3.77
CA SER A 51 6.95 12.99 -2.98
C SER A 51 6.53 13.29 -1.55
N ALA A 52 5.26 13.64 -1.34
CA ALA A 52 4.72 13.95 -0.02
C ALA A 52 4.40 12.71 0.83
N THR A 53 3.92 11.62 0.22
CA THR A 53 3.45 10.43 0.96
C THR A 53 4.46 9.28 1.02
N ALA A 54 5.43 9.23 0.11
CA ALA A 54 6.39 8.12 0.04
C ALA A 54 7.16 7.90 1.35
N ASN A 55 7.53 8.97 2.04
CA ASN A 55 8.22 8.85 3.33
C ASN A 55 7.28 8.34 4.43
N THR A 56 6.06 8.88 4.51
CA THR A 56 5.05 8.47 5.49
C THR A 56 4.69 6.99 5.34
N ILE A 57 4.47 6.53 4.11
CA ILE A 57 4.15 5.13 3.81
C ILE A 57 5.32 4.22 4.18
N SER A 58 6.56 4.61 3.84
CA SER A 58 7.74 3.83 4.18
C SER A 58 7.95 3.68 5.70
N VAL A 59 7.68 4.74 6.47
CA VAL A 59 7.75 4.70 7.94
C VAL A 59 6.65 3.81 8.53
N ALA A 60 5.43 3.92 8.03
CA ALA A 60 4.32 3.06 8.47
C ALA A 60 4.61 1.58 8.18
N GLY A 61 5.11 1.27 6.97
CA GLY A 61 5.53 -0.08 6.60
C GLY A 61 6.65 -0.61 7.49
N LEU A 62 7.64 0.23 7.83
CA LEU A 62 8.71 -0.16 8.75
C LEU A 62 8.18 -0.53 10.13
N ILE A 63 7.25 0.25 10.68
CA ILE A 63 6.62 -0.04 11.98
C ILE A 63 5.90 -1.39 11.93
N MET A 64 5.19 -1.68 10.83
CA MET A 64 4.49 -2.95 10.63
C MET A 64 5.44 -4.15 10.54
N VAL A 65 6.57 -4.01 9.81
CA VAL A 65 7.62 -5.03 9.78
C VAL A 65 8.12 -5.34 11.18
N VAL A 66 8.43 -4.31 11.97
CA VAL A 66 8.90 -4.48 13.35
C VAL A 66 7.86 -5.20 14.21
N ALA A 67 6.58 -4.84 14.08
CA ALA A 67 5.49 -5.50 14.80
C ALA A 67 5.36 -6.99 14.43
N PHE A 68 5.45 -7.34 13.15
CA PHE A 68 5.37 -8.73 12.72
C PHE A 68 6.63 -9.54 13.04
N VAL A 69 7.80 -8.90 13.10
CA VAL A 69 9.02 -9.54 13.61
C VAL A 69 8.84 -9.93 15.08
N ALA A 70 8.15 -9.13 15.88
CA ALA A 70 7.80 -9.53 17.25
C ALA A 70 6.86 -10.76 17.27
N LEU A 71 5.95 -10.88 16.32
CA LEU A 71 5.11 -12.09 16.17
C LEU A 71 5.93 -13.35 15.82
N LEU A 72 7.03 -13.23 15.07
CA LEU A 72 7.91 -14.36 14.75
C LEU A 72 8.59 -14.97 15.98
N LEU A 73 8.70 -14.22 17.08
CA LEU A 73 9.25 -14.71 18.34
C LEU A 73 8.27 -15.60 19.11
N CYS A 74 7.04 -15.78 18.60
CA CYS A 74 6.06 -16.63 19.22
C CYS A 74 6.46 -18.11 19.13
N THR A 75 6.13 -18.88 20.17
CA THR A 75 6.42 -20.33 20.22
C THR A 75 5.46 -21.14 19.34
N MET A 76 4.36 -20.54 18.87
CA MET A 76 3.34 -21.20 18.05
C MET A 76 3.74 -21.22 16.56
N PRO A 77 3.99 -22.38 15.94
CA PRO A 77 4.45 -22.47 14.55
C PRO A 77 3.51 -21.79 13.54
N SER A 78 2.20 -21.93 13.71
CA SER A 78 1.21 -21.31 12.82
C SER A 78 1.28 -19.78 12.81
N LEU A 79 1.59 -19.15 13.95
CA LEU A 79 1.75 -17.70 14.02
C LEU A 79 3.05 -17.27 13.33
N ASN A 80 4.11 -18.06 13.43
CA ASN A 80 5.38 -17.77 12.77
C ASN A 80 5.26 -17.87 11.23
N GLU A 81 4.50 -18.85 10.74
CA GLU A 81 4.18 -18.96 9.30
C GLU A 81 3.46 -17.70 8.78
N ILE A 82 2.40 -17.28 9.48
CA ILE A 82 1.63 -16.08 9.11
C ILE A 82 2.52 -14.83 9.17
N ALA A 83 3.26 -14.65 10.27
CA ALA A 83 4.13 -13.49 10.45
C ALA A 83 5.20 -13.40 9.37
N PHE A 84 5.79 -14.52 8.97
CA PHE A 84 6.76 -14.57 7.87
C PHE A 84 6.13 -14.11 6.55
N MET A 85 4.94 -14.63 6.21
CA MET A 85 4.21 -14.22 5.01
C MET A 85 3.87 -12.72 5.03
N LEU A 86 3.46 -12.19 6.18
CA LEU A 86 3.12 -10.77 6.35
C LEU A 86 4.34 -9.87 6.16
N ILE A 87 5.49 -10.22 6.74
CA ILE A 87 6.73 -9.44 6.61
C ILE A 87 7.17 -9.38 5.15
N VAL A 88 7.22 -10.52 4.47
CA VAL A 88 7.61 -10.57 3.05
C VAL A 88 6.61 -9.79 2.20
N GLY A 89 5.31 -9.98 2.44
CA GLY A 89 4.25 -9.30 1.71
C GLY A 89 4.33 -7.79 1.84
N ILE A 90 4.56 -7.26 3.05
CA ILE A 90 4.59 -5.80 3.28
C ILE A 90 5.85 -5.16 2.69
N ILE A 91 6.98 -5.86 2.72
CA ILE A 91 8.23 -5.38 2.08
C ILE A 91 8.01 -5.28 0.58
N ILE A 92 7.38 -6.30 -0.03
CA ILE A 92 7.04 -6.28 -1.44
C ILE A 92 6.04 -5.15 -1.73
N ASP A 93 4.99 -5.00 -0.94
CA ASP A 93 3.95 -3.98 -1.13
C ASP A 93 4.52 -2.56 -1.08
N CYS A 94 5.33 -2.24 -0.07
CA CYS A 94 5.97 -0.93 0.08
C CYS A 94 6.90 -0.55 -1.09
N VAL A 95 7.45 -1.55 -1.81
CA VAL A 95 8.34 -1.32 -2.95
C VAL A 95 7.59 -1.36 -4.27
N VAL A 96 6.72 -2.35 -4.46
CA VAL A 96 6.10 -2.67 -5.74
C VAL A 96 4.79 -1.90 -5.91
N ALA A 97 3.87 -1.99 -4.94
CA ALA A 97 2.57 -1.37 -5.06
C ALA A 97 2.70 0.15 -5.07
N THR A 98 3.29 0.73 -4.02
CA THR A 98 3.34 2.18 -3.85
C THR A 98 4.27 2.88 -4.83
N LYS A 99 5.47 2.34 -5.11
CA LYS A 99 6.48 3.08 -5.90
C LYS A 99 6.40 2.82 -7.40
N ILE A 100 5.79 1.71 -7.82
CA ILE A 100 5.77 1.31 -9.23
C ILE A 100 4.33 1.28 -9.74
N ILE A 101 3.50 0.39 -9.19
CA ILE A 101 2.20 0.06 -9.79
C ILE A 101 1.29 1.30 -9.79
N ILE A 102 1.08 1.92 -8.63
CA ILE A 102 0.14 3.03 -8.51
C ILE A 102 0.56 4.26 -9.34
N PRO A 103 1.80 4.79 -9.26
CA PRO A 103 2.18 5.95 -10.05
C PRO A 103 2.14 5.65 -11.55
N CYS A 104 2.50 4.44 -11.98
CA CYS A 104 2.34 4.03 -13.38
C CYS A 104 0.86 3.99 -13.79
N MET A 105 -0.02 3.42 -12.96
CA MET A 105 -1.45 3.32 -13.26
C MET A 105 -2.10 4.70 -13.34
N MET A 106 -1.76 5.59 -12.42
CA MET A 106 -2.19 7.00 -12.41
C MET A 106 -1.68 7.77 -13.64
N ALA A 107 -0.46 7.50 -14.10
CA ALA A 107 0.09 8.10 -15.32
C ALA A 107 -0.60 7.61 -16.60
N ILE A 108 -1.08 6.36 -16.63
CA ILE A 108 -1.76 5.75 -17.78
C ILE A 108 -3.25 6.16 -17.85
N LEU A 109 -3.95 6.17 -16.71
CA LEU A 109 -5.38 6.46 -16.65
C LEU A 109 -5.73 7.94 -16.93
N GLY A 110 -4.80 8.87 -16.67
CA GLY A 110 -4.98 10.31 -16.97
C GLY A 110 -6.30 10.88 -16.45
N LYS A 111 -7.10 11.49 -17.33
CA LYS A 111 -8.41 12.07 -17.01
C LYS A 111 -9.43 11.09 -16.42
N ALA A 112 -9.33 9.79 -16.73
CA ALA A 112 -10.27 8.78 -16.23
C ALA A 112 -10.12 8.57 -14.71
N ASN A 113 -8.92 8.81 -14.18
CA ASN A 113 -8.62 8.65 -12.76
C ASN A 113 -9.45 9.57 -11.85
N PHE A 114 -9.99 10.66 -12.40
CA PHE A 114 -10.73 11.66 -11.66
C PHE A 114 -12.25 11.57 -11.87
N TRP A 115 -12.74 10.62 -12.68
CA TRP A 115 -14.18 10.41 -12.84
C TRP A 115 -14.78 9.82 -11.55
N PRO A 116 -15.91 10.33 -11.01
CA PRO A 116 -16.86 11.32 -11.53
C PRO A 116 -16.64 12.77 -11.03
N ARG A 117 -15.50 13.10 -10.40
CA ARG A 117 -15.21 14.47 -9.94
C ARG A 117 -14.99 15.42 -11.13
N LYS A 118 -15.62 16.59 -11.08
CA LYS A 118 -15.41 17.68 -12.06
C LYS A 118 -14.19 18.51 -11.64
N ARG A 119 -13.33 18.88 -12.59
CA ARG A 119 -12.16 19.75 -12.34
C ARG A 119 -12.63 21.04 -11.69
N PRO A 120 -12.06 21.50 -10.56
CA PRO A 120 -12.38 22.81 -10.03
C PRO A 120 -12.02 23.84 -11.10
N LEU A 121 -13.00 24.68 -11.46
CA LEU A 121 -12.84 25.75 -12.44
C LEU A 121 -11.75 26.71 -11.91
N GLU A 122 -10.74 26.95 -12.74
CA GLU A 122 -9.74 27.99 -12.48
C GLU A 122 -10.48 29.35 -12.49
N CYS A 123 -10.37 30.14 -11.42
CA CYS A 123 -10.74 31.56 -11.41
C CYS A 123 -9.53 32.40 -11.83
#